data_AF-A0A968XTD3-F1
#
_entry.id   AF-A0A968XTD3-F1
#
_cell.length_a   1.000
_cell.length_b   1.000
_cell.length_c   1.000
_cell.angle_alpha   90.00
_cell.angle_beta   90.00
_cell.angle_gamma   90.00
#
_symmetry.space_group_name_H-M   'P 1'
#
loop_
_entity.id
_entity.type
_entity.pdbx_description
1 polymer ?
#
loop_
_entity_poly.entity_id
_entity_poly.type
_entity_poly.pdbx_seq_one_letter_code
_entity_poly.pdbx_strand_id
1 'polypeptide(L)'
;MDTLLQAEAARFQGPQIASNHTGAQGTFVDYQNSTNDFIEWTFNAPQAGSYGLSWRYALGEKNRPLSFSLNGETVNQNLNFGSTDSWSNWNFVSLSVNFNAGPNTIRLTANGSSGANFDYLRISDNATPPIGSQPESILIFHGTTGFRHDSIDEGIALINEFGQENGWRVTDTQDFNALTPTNLAQYDAVIALNSIGTSDNPTQVSALTNYVRNGGGADRGSWRDFHLWRV
;
A
#
# COMPACT_ATOMS: atom_id res chain seq x y z
N MET A 1 6.30 -7.96 10.67
CA MET A 1 5.24 -8.98 10.73
C MET A 1 3.87 -8.33 10.63
N ASP A 2 3.01 -8.92 9.80
CA ASP A 2 1.64 -8.44 9.62
C ASP A 2 0.71 -9.02 10.68
N THR A 3 -0.21 -8.20 11.19
CA THR A 3 -1.32 -8.62 12.06
C THR A 3 -2.64 -8.49 11.30
N LEU A 4 -3.49 -9.51 11.35
CA LEU A 4 -4.83 -9.50 10.74
C LEU A 4 -5.90 -9.41 11.83
N LEU A 5 -6.78 -8.42 11.73
CA LEU A 5 -7.90 -8.20 12.63
C LEU A 5 -9.22 -8.33 11.84
N GLN A 6 -9.95 -9.42 12.07
CA GLN A 6 -11.22 -9.69 11.39
C GLN A 6 -12.26 -8.62 11.70
N ALA A 7 -13.03 -8.21 10.69
CA ALA A 7 -14.06 -7.19 10.86
C ALA A 7 -15.21 -7.71 11.74
N GLU A 8 -15.61 -8.97 11.58
CA GLU A 8 -16.69 -9.60 12.35
C GLU A 8 -16.34 -9.80 13.83
N ALA A 9 -15.05 -9.75 14.18
CA ALA A 9 -14.57 -9.82 15.55
C ALA A 9 -14.35 -8.43 16.18
N ALA A 10 -14.46 -7.36 15.40
CA ALA A 10 -14.31 -5.99 15.86
C ALA A 10 -15.56 -5.53 16.62
N ARG A 11 -15.46 -4.40 17.31
CA ARG A 11 -16.63 -3.73 17.88
C ARG A 11 -17.34 -2.98 16.76
N PHE A 12 -18.63 -3.18 16.57
CA PHE A 12 -19.43 -2.42 15.61
C PHE A 12 -20.81 -2.05 16.16
N GLN A 13 -21.42 -1.02 15.59
CA GLN A 13 -22.81 -0.62 15.87
C GLN A 13 -23.46 -0.24 14.55
N GLY A 14 -24.56 -0.92 14.19
CA GLY A 14 -25.27 -0.70 12.94
C GLY A 14 -24.99 -1.78 11.88
N PRO A 15 -23.73 -1.95 11.41
CA PRO A 15 -23.38 -3.00 10.47
C PRO A 15 -23.78 -4.40 10.95
N GLN A 16 -23.98 -5.31 10.00
CA GLN A 16 -24.39 -6.70 10.24
C GLN A 16 -23.31 -7.67 9.75
N ILE A 17 -23.18 -8.81 10.42
CA ILE A 17 -22.33 -9.90 9.92
C ILE A 17 -23.08 -10.63 8.80
N ALA A 18 -22.40 -10.87 7.68
CA ALA A 18 -22.96 -11.51 6.51
C ALA A 18 -21.96 -12.48 5.85
N SER A 19 -22.49 -13.31 4.95
CA SER A 19 -21.73 -14.31 4.18
C SER A 19 -22.33 -14.57 2.79
N ASN A 20 -23.18 -13.67 2.31
CA ASN A 20 -23.93 -13.80 1.05
C ASN A 20 -23.10 -13.41 -0.19
N HIS A 21 -21.85 -12.98 -0.01
CA HIS A 21 -20.88 -12.74 -1.06
C HIS A 21 -19.62 -13.59 -0.87
N THR A 22 -19.10 -14.12 -1.96
CA THR A 22 -17.89 -14.96 -1.96
C THR A 22 -16.62 -14.12 -1.90
N GLY A 23 -15.50 -14.74 -1.53
CA GLY A 23 -14.18 -14.12 -1.55
C GLY A 23 -13.70 -13.51 -0.23
N ALA A 24 -14.57 -13.37 0.78
CA ALA A 24 -14.19 -13.07 2.16
C ALA A 24 -13.47 -14.26 2.84
N GLN A 25 -12.71 -13.99 3.90
CA GLN A 25 -12.10 -15.02 4.74
C GLN A 25 -13.04 -15.45 5.85
N GLY A 26 -14.14 -16.10 5.47
CA GLY A 26 -15.20 -16.50 6.39
C GLY A 26 -16.41 -15.58 6.26
N THR A 27 -16.73 -14.86 7.32
CA THR A 27 -17.81 -13.86 7.31
C THR A 27 -17.23 -12.47 7.07
N PHE A 28 -18.10 -11.49 6.82
CA PHE A 28 -17.70 -10.09 6.68
C PHE A 28 -18.74 -9.19 7.34
N VAL A 29 -18.39 -7.92 7.53
CA VAL A 29 -19.29 -6.91 8.09
C VAL A 29 -19.84 -6.01 6.98
N ASP A 30 -21.16 -5.90 6.90
CA ASP A 30 -21.92 -5.12 5.92
C ASP A 30 -22.56 -3.89 6.60
N TYR A 31 -22.14 -2.69 6.20
CA TYR A 31 -22.72 -1.43 6.66
C TYR A 31 -24.17 -1.25 6.16
N GLN A 32 -25.07 -0.84 7.06
CA GLN A 32 -26.50 -0.73 6.76
C GLN A 32 -26.97 0.71 6.60
N ASN A 33 -26.50 1.63 7.44
CA ASN A 33 -26.99 3.01 7.51
C ASN A 33 -25.97 4.02 7.00
N SER A 34 -26.47 5.16 6.52
CA SER A 34 -25.63 6.22 5.96
C SER A 34 -24.95 7.12 6.99
N THR A 35 -25.32 7.00 8.26
CA THR A 35 -24.72 7.72 9.38
C THR A 35 -24.70 6.83 10.61
N ASN A 36 -23.79 7.13 11.55
CA ASN A 36 -23.63 6.46 12.85
C ASN A 36 -23.17 5.00 12.83
N ASP A 37 -23.31 4.29 11.71
CA ASP A 37 -22.72 2.97 11.55
C ASP A 37 -21.19 3.05 11.71
N PHE A 38 -20.60 2.16 12.50
CA PHE A 38 -19.15 2.07 12.62
C PHE A 38 -18.64 0.65 12.84
N ILE A 39 -17.37 0.44 12.45
CA ILE A 39 -16.52 -0.66 12.88
C ILE A 39 -15.30 -0.05 13.59
N GLU A 40 -14.93 -0.61 14.74
CA GLU A 40 -13.79 -0.19 15.56
C GLU A 40 -12.94 -1.40 15.95
N TRP A 41 -11.70 -1.41 15.45
CA TRP A 41 -10.66 -2.35 15.84
C TRP A 41 -9.82 -1.79 16.98
N THR A 42 -9.25 -2.68 17.79
CA THR A 42 -8.20 -2.34 18.75
C THR A 42 -6.93 -3.09 18.40
N PHE A 43 -5.81 -2.38 18.31
CA PHE A 43 -4.49 -2.95 18.09
C PHE A 43 -3.56 -2.57 19.23
N ASN A 44 -2.90 -3.55 19.83
CA ASN A 44 -1.90 -3.32 20.87
C ASN A 44 -0.51 -3.24 20.21
N ALA A 45 -0.08 -2.03 19.89
CA ALA A 45 1.19 -1.81 19.20
C ALA A 45 2.37 -2.09 20.14
N PRO A 46 3.33 -2.94 19.75
CA PRO A 46 4.47 -3.30 20.61
C PRO A 46 5.38 -2.10 20.91
N GLN A 47 5.43 -1.13 19.99
CA GLN A 47 6.17 0.12 20.11
C GLN A 47 5.40 1.26 19.42
N ALA A 48 5.63 2.49 19.85
CA ALA A 48 5.16 3.66 19.13
C ALA A 48 5.90 3.76 17.79
N GLY A 49 5.21 4.25 16.74
CA GLY A 49 5.81 4.42 15.43
C GLY A 49 4.80 4.36 14.29
N SER A 50 5.32 4.39 13.07
CA SER A 50 4.53 4.30 11.84
C SER A 50 4.13 2.85 11.56
N TYR A 51 2.86 2.62 11.28
CA TYR A 51 2.31 1.32 10.88
C TYR A 51 1.44 1.51 9.63
N GLY A 52 1.50 0.54 8.72
CA GLY A 52 0.59 0.46 7.58
C GLY A 52 -0.75 -0.17 7.99
N LEU A 53 -1.85 0.44 7.60
CA LEU A 53 -3.20 -0.10 7.68
C LEU A 53 -3.66 -0.44 6.27
N SER A 54 -4.16 -1.66 6.05
CA SER A 54 -4.82 -2.07 4.82
C SER A 54 -6.17 -2.69 5.15
N TRP A 55 -7.27 -2.00 4.87
CA TRP A 55 -8.61 -2.56 5.01
C TRP A 55 -8.98 -3.34 3.76
N ARG A 56 -9.28 -4.63 3.91
CA ARG A 56 -9.83 -5.44 2.83
C ARG A 56 -11.34 -5.22 2.76
N TYR A 57 -11.81 -4.79 1.61
CA TYR A 57 -13.20 -4.42 1.41
C TYR A 57 -13.72 -4.81 0.02
N ALA A 58 -15.04 -4.91 -0.10
CA ALA A 58 -15.74 -5.08 -1.37
C ALA A 58 -16.90 -4.08 -1.47
N LEU A 59 -17.02 -3.44 -2.63
CA LEU A 59 -18.06 -2.48 -2.93
C LEU A 59 -18.48 -2.61 -4.40
N GLY A 60 -19.62 -3.23 -4.66
CA GLY A 60 -20.18 -3.37 -6.01
C GLY A 60 -20.89 -2.10 -6.53
N GLU A 61 -20.63 -0.95 -5.91
CA GLU A 61 -21.34 0.31 -6.13
C GLU A 61 -20.33 1.45 -6.27
N LYS A 62 -20.80 2.67 -6.58
CA LYS A 62 -19.96 3.87 -6.57
C LYS A 62 -19.31 4.13 -5.20
N ASN A 63 -18.23 4.91 -5.19
CA ASN A 63 -17.46 5.30 -3.99
C ASN A 63 -18.34 5.67 -2.78
N ARG A 64 -18.01 5.12 -1.62
CA ARG A 64 -18.68 5.35 -0.34
C ARG A 64 -17.68 5.75 0.74
N PRO A 65 -17.39 7.05 0.91
CA PRO A 65 -16.40 7.51 1.90
C PRO A 65 -16.84 7.25 3.35
N LEU A 66 -15.87 6.95 4.21
CA LEU A 66 -16.06 6.83 5.65
C LEU A 66 -15.17 7.83 6.39
N SER A 67 -15.64 8.31 7.55
CA SER A 67 -14.79 9.06 8.48
C SER A 67 -13.88 8.09 9.23
N PHE A 68 -12.57 8.26 9.10
CA PHE A 68 -11.54 7.49 9.78
C PHE A 68 -11.02 8.27 11.00
N SER A 69 -11.12 7.65 12.18
CA SER A 69 -10.52 8.15 13.41
C SER A 69 -9.54 7.16 14.04
N LEU A 70 -8.51 7.72 14.67
CA LEU A 70 -7.47 7.00 15.41
C LEU A 70 -7.47 7.52 16.85
N ASN A 71 -7.60 6.61 17.83
CA ASN A 71 -7.62 6.98 19.25
C ASN A 71 -8.68 8.03 19.60
N GLY A 72 -9.80 8.04 18.89
CA GLY A 72 -10.90 8.98 19.06
C GLY A 72 -10.78 10.29 18.26
N GLU A 73 -9.59 10.58 17.71
CA GLU A 73 -9.34 11.77 16.90
C GLU A 73 -9.57 11.48 15.41
N THR A 74 -10.32 12.33 14.72
CA THR A 74 -10.54 12.19 13.27
C THR A 74 -9.24 12.46 12.51
N VAL A 75 -8.75 11.45 11.78
CA VAL A 75 -7.55 11.55 10.94
C VAL A 75 -7.93 11.90 9.51
N ASN A 76 -9.03 11.33 9.00
CA ASN A 76 -9.54 11.64 7.67
C ASN A 76 -11.07 11.63 7.69
N GLN A 77 -11.68 12.79 7.42
CA GLN A 77 -13.14 12.94 7.42
C GLN A 77 -13.85 12.14 6.31
N ASN A 78 -13.16 11.89 5.19
CA ASN A 78 -13.71 11.29 3.97
C ASN A 78 -12.70 10.32 3.33
N LEU A 79 -12.30 9.27 4.05
CA LEU A 79 -11.48 8.21 3.48
C LEU A 79 -12.29 7.47 2.40
N ASN A 80 -11.82 7.53 1.16
CA ASN A 80 -12.52 6.95 0.02
C ASN A 80 -12.44 5.41 0.03
N PHE A 81 -13.58 4.77 -0.23
CA PHE A 81 -13.70 3.35 -0.55
C PHE A 81 -14.40 3.27 -1.90
N GLY A 82 -13.61 3.18 -2.97
CA GLY A 82 -14.08 3.17 -4.36
C GLY A 82 -14.79 1.88 -4.75
N SER A 83 -15.41 1.87 -5.94
CA SER A 83 -15.95 0.64 -6.52
C SER A 83 -14.84 -0.42 -6.63
N THR A 84 -15.16 -1.64 -6.24
CA THR A 84 -14.36 -2.84 -6.57
C THR A 84 -15.01 -3.62 -7.73
N ASP A 85 -15.96 -3.03 -8.43
CA ASP A 85 -16.73 -3.56 -9.56
C ASP A 85 -17.72 -4.68 -9.21
N SER A 86 -17.60 -5.30 -8.04
CA SER A 86 -18.50 -6.35 -7.56
C SER A 86 -18.41 -6.54 -6.06
N TRP A 87 -19.52 -6.90 -5.42
CA TRP A 87 -19.57 -7.29 -4.01
C TRP A 87 -18.79 -8.57 -3.68
N SER A 88 -18.37 -9.34 -4.69
CA SER A 88 -17.47 -10.50 -4.53
C SER A 88 -16.03 -10.21 -4.96
N ASN A 89 -15.71 -8.99 -5.42
CA ASN A 89 -14.34 -8.59 -5.71
C ASN A 89 -13.81 -7.75 -4.54
N TRP A 90 -12.70 -8.20 -3.96
CA TRP A 90 -12.18 -7.67 -2.71
C TRP A 90 -10.82 -7.03 -2.94
N ASN A 91 -10.73 -5.74 -2.64
CA ASN A 91 -9.52 -4.94 -2.79
C ASN A 91 -9.11 -4.32 -1.45
N PHE A 92 -8.07 -3.51 -1.46
CA PHE A 92 -7.56 -2.82 -0.28
C PHE A 92 -7.64 -1.31 -0.46
N VAL A 93 -8.01 -0.62 0.62
CA VAL A 93 -7.63 0.78 0.85
C VAL A 93 -6.55 0.76 1.91
N SER A 94 -5.45 1.49 1.68
CA SER A 94 -4.32 1.51 2.62
C SER A 94 -3.87 2.92 2.97
N LEU A 95 -3.42 3.10 4.21
CA LEU A 95 -2.72 4.30 4.67
C LEU A 95 -1.78 3.94 5.82
N SER A 96 -0.76 4.75 6.06
CA SER A 96 0.05 4.68 7.29
C SER A 96 -0.45 5.65 8.37
N VAL A 97 -0.34 5.23 9.62
CA VAL A 97 -0.59 6.05 10.80
C VAL A 97 0.54 5.92 11.81
N ASN A 98 0.64 6.90 12.71
CA ASN A 98 1.49 6.78 13.87
C ASN A 98 0.68 6.23 15.06
N PHE A 99 1.02 5.03 15.50
CA PHE A 99 0.48 4.45 16.73
C PHE A 99 1.30 4.88 17.95
N ASN A 100 0.61 4.98 19.09
CA ASN A 100 1.25 4.98 20.41
C ASN A 100 1.70 3.56 20.77
N ALA A 101 2.69 3.40 21.64
CA ALA A 101 2.95 2.09 22.24
C ALA A 101 1.74 1.69 23.11
N GLY A 102 1.33 0.44 23.02
CA GLY A 102 0.14 -0.06 23.71
C GLY A 102 -1.13 0.02 22.87
N PRO A 103 -2.32 0.07 23.50
CA PRO A 103 -3.60 -0.02 22.80
C PRO A 103 -3.88 1.23 21.96
N ASN A 104 -4.25 1.02 20.71
CA ASN A 104 -4.75 2.03 19.79
C ASN A 104 -6.10 1.60 19.21
N THR A 105 -7.05 2.53 19.08
CA THR A 105 -8.35 2.27 18.45
C THR A 105 -8.38 2.83 17.02
N ILE A 106 -8.84 2.01 16.09
CA ILE A 106 -8.97 2.34 14.66
C ILE A 106 -10.45 2.25 14.31
N ARG A 107 -11.09 3.35 13.94
CA ARG A 107 -12.54 3.38 13.68
C ARG A 107 -12.87 3.97 12.31
N LEU A 108 -13.74 3.27 11.58
CA LEU A 108 -14.38 3.78 10.37
C LEU A 108 -15.86 4.03 10.64
N THR A 109 -16.36 5.22 10.32
CA THR A 109 -17.74 5.65 10.62
C THR A 109 -18.43 6.15 9.36
N ALA A 110 -19.68 5.71 9.13
CA ALA A 110 -20.50 6.18 8.03
C ALA A 110 -20.76 7.71 8.14
N ASN A 111 -20.47 8.43 7.06
CA ASN A 111 -20.56 9.90 7.00
C ASN A 111 -21.25 10.37 5.72
N GLY A 112 -22.56 10.11 5.60
CA GLY A 112 -23.40 10.57 4.49
C GLY A 112 -23.72 9.51 3.44
N SER A 113 -23.10 8.34 3.52
CA SER A 113 -23.44 7.13 2.76
C SER A 113 -23.25 5.90 3.63
N SER A 114 -23.91 4.78 3.30
CA SER A 114 -23.52 3.47 3.87
C SER A 114 -22.05 3.21 3.53
N GLY A 115 -21.41 2.27 4.22
CA GLY A 115 -20.06 1.80 3.92
C GLY A 115 -20.04 0.71 2.85
N ALA A 116 -18.86 0.10 2.71
CA ALA A 116 -18.62 -1.12 1.95
C ALA A 116 -18.78 -2.38 2.84
N ASN A 117 -18.59 -3.55 2.25
CA ASN A 117 -18.36 -4.78 3.01
C ASN A 117 -16.91 -4.85 3.45
N PHE A 118 -16.65 -5.15 4.73
CA PHE A 118 -15.30 -5.26 5.29
C PHE A 118 -15.03 -6.70 5.75
N ASP A 119 -13.90 -7.24 5.29
CA ASP A 119 -13.42 -8.58 5.66
C ASP A 119 -12.48 -8.48 6.86
N TYR A 120 -11.34 -7.83 6.70
CA TYR A 120 -10.38 -7.60 7.80
C TYR A 120 -9.59 -6.31 7.64
N LEU A 121 -8.98 -5.87 8.73
CA LEU A 121 -7.90 -4.90 8.75
C LEU A 121 -6.56 -5.63 8.90
N ARG A 122 -5.64 -5.41 7.96
CA ARG A 122 -4.24 -5.81 8.08
C ARG A 122 -3.41 -4.65 8.60
N ILE A 123 -2.55 -4.91 9.58
CA ILE A 123 -1.60 -3.96 10.15
C ILE A 123 -0.18 -4.46 9.86
N SER A 124 0.65 -3.65 9.23
CA SER A 124 2.08 -3.94 8.99
C SER A 124 2.97 -3.01 9.83
N ASP A 125 3.97 -3.58 10.49
CA ASP A 125 5.05 -2.87 11.19
C ASP A 125 6.07 -2.25 10.24
N ASN A 126 6.11 -2.71 8.99
CA ASN A 126 6.70 -2.01 7.86
C ASN A 126 5.61 -1.17 7.22
N ALA A 127 5.47 0.09 7.65
CA ALA A 127 4.68 1.05 6.93
C ALA A 127 5.33 1.25 5.55
N THR A 128 4.80 0.60 4.51
CA THR A 128 4.76 1.28 3.21
C THR A 128 4.04 2.60 3.46
N PRO A 129 4.61 3.75 3.04
CA PRO A 129 3.95 5.05 3.18
C PRO A 129 2.49 4.99 2.71
N PRO A 130 1.61 5.85 3.24
CA PRO A 130 0.24 5.89 2.76
C PRO A 130 0.31 6.24 1.27
N ILE A 131 -0.28 5.42 0.39
CA ILE A 131 -0.60 5.87 -0.96
C ILE A 131 -1.52 7.09 -0.76
N GLY A 132 -0.96 8.29 -0.90
CA GLY A 132 -1.68 9.56 -0.83
C GLY A 132 -1.38 10.53 0.32
N SER A 133 -0.33 10.39 1.15
CA SER A 133 0.04 11.48 2.09
C SER A 133 1.36 12.21 1.81
N GLN A 134 2.20 11.64 0.94
CA GLN A 134 3.28 12.31 0.21
C GLN A 134 3.40 11.56 -1.14
N PRO A 135 3.81 12.22 -2.23
CA PRO A 135 4.06 11.51 -3.46
C PRO A 135 5.17 10.46 -3.23
N GLU A 136 4.84 9.18 -3.41
CA GLU A 136 5.84 8.09 -3.45
C GLU A 136 6.95 8.50 -4.41
N SER A 137 8.17 8.61 -3.92
CA SER A 137 9.32 9.01 -4.72
C SER A 137 9.96 7.76 -5.32
N ILE A 138 9.72 7.52 -6.61
CA ILE A 138 10.21 6.33 -7.32
C ILE A 138 11.41 6.69 -8.17
N LEU A 139 12.48 5.89 -8.10
CA LEU A 139 13.59 5.95 -9.04
C LEU A 139 13.46 4.84 -10.09
N ILE A 140 13.34 5.20 -11.37
CA ILE A 140 13.54 4.26 -12.47
C ILE A 140 15.02 4.28 -12.86
N PHE A 141 15.72 3.18 -12.64
CA PHE A 141 17.07 2.99 -13.15
C PHE A 141 17.04 2.22 -14.47
N HIS A 142 17.58 2.81 -15.53
CA HIS A 142 17.57 2.24 -16.89
C HIS A 142 18.91 2.41 -17.63
N GLY A 143 20.00 2.46 -16.86
CA GLY A 143 21.35 2.43 -17.39
C GLY A 143 21.63 1.10 -18.10
N THR A 144 22.20 1.17 -19.30
CA THR A 144 22.58 -0.01 -20.11
C THR A 144 24.06 0.10 -20.47
N THR A 145 24.80 -1.01 -20.38
CA THR A 145 26.20 -1.09 -20.84
C THR A 145 26.33 -1.64 -22.26
N GLY A 146 25.19 -2.02 -22.87
CA GLY A 146 25.07 -2.62 -24.19
C GLY A 146 23.88 -2.08 -24.96
N PHE A 147 23.28 -2.91 -25.83
CA PHE A 147 22.17 -2.49 -26.69
C PHE A 147 20.95 -2.02 -25.86
N ARG A 148 20.45 -0.83 -26.19
CA ARG A 148 19.22 -0.28 -25.61
C ARG A 148 18.03 -0.77 -26.43
N HIS A 149 17.07 -1.43 -25.76
CA HIS A 149 15.83 -1.86 -26.37
C HIS A 149 14.73 -0.79 -26.23
N ASP A 150 13.88 -0.63 -27.24
CA ASP A 150 12.76 0.32 -27.26
C ASP A 150 11.76 0.11 -26.11
N SER A 151 11.65 -1.13 -25.61
CA SER A 151 10.79 -1.48 -24.47
C SER A 151 11.16 -0.74 -23.17
N ILE A 152 12.37 -0.19 -23.07
CA ILE A 152 12.78 0.62 -21.93
C ILE A 152 12.02 1.95 -21.93
N ASP A 153 11.88 2.59 -23.09
CA ASP A 153 11.15 3.86 -23.20
C ASP A 153 9.65 3.65 -22.99
N GLU A 154 9.09 2.53 -23.48
CA GLU A 154 7.70 2.13 -23.19
C GLU A 154 7.48 1.86 -21.69
N GLY A 155 8.42 1.17 -21.03
CA GLY A 155 8.36 0.93 -19.58
C GLY A 155 8.43 2.22 -18.76
N ILE A 156 9.30 3.16 -19.15
CA ILE A 156 9.38 4.49 -18.52
C ILE A 156 8.06 5.24 -18.70
N ALA A 157 7.48 5.23 -19.90
CA ALA A 157 6.21 5.90 -20.18
C ALA A 157 5.06 5.33 -19.32
N LEU A 158 4.94 4.00 -19.24
CA LEU A 158 3.93 3.33 -18.44
C LEU A 158 4.06 3.64 -16.94
N ILE A 159 5.27 3.61 -16.38
CA ILE A 159 5.48 3.89 -14.96
C ILE A 159 5.22 5.37 -14.65
N ASN A 160 5.57 6.29 -15.57
CA ASN A 160 5.24 7.69 -15.41
C ASN A 160 3.73 7.94 -15.45
N GLU A 161 2.99 7.29 -16.35
CA GLU A 161 1.52 7.37 -16.42
C GLU A 161 0.90 6.84 -15.12
N PHE A 162 1.27 5.63 -14.71
CA PHE A 162 0.81 5.03 -13.46
C PHE A 162 1.17 5.90 -12.24
N GLY A 163 2.38 6.45 -12.23
CA GLY A 163 2.82 7.37 -11.19
C GLY A 163 1.96 8.62 -11.13
N GLN A 164 1.61 9.25 -12.26
CA GLN A 164 0.71 10.40 -12.29
C GLN A 164 -0.69 10.06 -11.78
N GLU A 165 -1.26 8.92 -12.19
CA GLU A 165 -2.57 8.46 -11.72
C GLU A 165 -2.62 8.22 -10.21
N ASN A 166 -1.49 7.77 -9.63
CA ASN A 166 -1.37 7.43 -8.21
C ASN A 166 -0.70 8.53 -7.37
N GLY A 167 -0.40 9.68 -7.97
CA GLY A 167 0.24 10.82 -7.29
C GLY A 167 1.69 10.58 -6.87
N TRP A 168 2.42 9.70 -7.56
CA TRP A 168 3.84 9.41 -7.32
C TRP A 168 4.75 10.43 -7.99
N ARG A 169 5.91 10.68 -7.38
CA ARG A 169 7.01 11.43 -7.97
C ARG A 169 8.00 10.46 -8.59
N VAL A 170 7.92 10.29 -9.90
CA VAL A 170 8.83 9.42 -10.65
C VAL A 170 10.05 10.22 -11.12
N THR A 171 11.24 9.67 -10.93
CA THR A 171 12.51 10.16 -11.49
C THR A 171 13.17 9.01 -12.23
N ASP A 172 13.60 9.20 -13.47
CA ASP A 172 14.38 8.20 -14.20
C ASP A 172 15.85 8.62 -14.35
N THR A 173 16.76 7.65 -14.41
CA THR A 173 18.17 7.89 -14.70
C THR A 173 18.85 6.71 -15.40
N GLN A 174 19.78 7.04 -16.29
CA GLN A 174 20.73 6.12 -16.91
C GLN A 174 22.09 6.14 -16.23
N ASP A 175 22.33 7.11 -15.35
CA ASP A 175 23.63 7.33 -14.72
C ASP A 175 23.86 6.33 -13.59
N PHE A 176 24.80 5.41 -13.81
CA PHE A 176 25.22 4.45 -12.80
C PHE A 176 25.75 5.11 -11.51
N ASN A 177 26.24 6.36 -11.57
CA ASN A 177 26.68 7.10 -10.40
C ASN A 177 25.51 7.57 -9.51
N ALA A 178 24.26 7.48 -9.97
CA ALA A 178 23.08 7.73 -9.16
C ALA A 178 22.80 6.60 -8.14
N LEU A 179 23.41 5.41 -8.30
CA LEU A 179 23.22 4.27 -7.39
C LEU A 179 24.13 4.36 -6.17
N THR A 180 23.96 5.40 -5.36
CA THR A 180 24.68 5.60 -4.09
C THR A 180 23.72 5.54 -2.90
N PRO A 181 24.16 5.13 -1.70
CA PRO A 181 23.29 5.09 -0.52
C PRO A 181 22.58 6.42 -0.24
N THR A 182 23.30 7.54 -0.35
CA THR A 182 22.75 8.89 -0.14
C THR A 182 21.68 9.23 -1.16
N ASN A 183 21.90 8.91 -2.44
CA ASN A 183 20.92 9.20 -3.49
C ASN A 183 19.76 8.20 -3.50
N LEU A 184 19.92 6.97 -2.99
CA LEU A 184 18.83 5.99 -2.89
C LEU A 184 17.91 6.25 -1.69
N ALA A 185 18.42 6.83 -0.60
CA ALA A 185 17.66 7.11 0.63
C ALA A 185 16.51 8.12 0.47
N GLN A 186 16.44 8.81 -0.67
CA GLN A 186 15.38 9.77 -1.02
C GLN A 186 14.24 9.15 -1.85
N TYR A 187 14.33 7.85 -2.16
CA TYR A 187 13.32 7.13 -2.93
C TYR A 187 12.70 5.99 -2.12
N ASP A 188 11.39 5.86 -2.20
CA ASP A 188 10.59 4.83 -1.54
C ASP A 188 10.71 3.47 -2.26
N ALA A 189 10.90 3.49 -3.58
CA ALA A 189 11.26 2.31 -4.36
C ALA A 189 12.21 2.61 -5.53
N VAL A 190 12.93 1.58 -5.98
CA VAL A 190 13.76 1.62 -7.19
C VAL A 190 13.26 0.55 -8.17
N ILE A 191 12.89 0.97 -9.38
CA ILE A 191 12.49 0.07 -10.48
C ILE A 191 13.65 0.00 -11.47
N ALA A 192 14.17 -1.20 -11.73
CA ALA A 192 15.21 -1.41 -12.71
C ALA A 192 14.64 -1.92 -14.04
N LEU A 193 14.79 -1.12 -15.10
CA LEU A 193 14.46 -1.48 -16.47
C LEU A 193 15.76 -1.79 -17.24
N ASN A 194 16.43 -2.89 -16.88
CA ASN A 194 17.70 -3.29 -17.49
C ASN A 194 17.55 -4.64 -18.21
N SER A 195 17.61 -4.64 -19.54
CA SER A 195 17.56 -5.89 -20.31
C SER A 195 18.91 -6.62 -20.38
N ILE A 196 20.06 -5.93 -20.24
CA ILE A 196 21.39 -6.54 -20.11
C ILE A 196 22.34 -5.60 -19.35
N GLY A 197 23.12 -6.17 -18.42
CA GLY A 197 24.20 -5.49 -17.69
C GLY A 197 23.81 -5.24 -16.25
N THR A 198 24.25 -6.12 -15.34
CA THR A 198 24.46 -5.69 -13.97
C THR A 198 25.54 -4.61 -14.01
N SER A 199 25.43 -3.59 -13.16
CA SER A 199 26.63 -2.94 -12.72
C SER A 199 27.50 -4.01 -12.06
N ASP A 200 28.51 -4.53 -12.75
CA ASP A 200 29.48 -5.46 -12.16
C ASP A 200 30.36 -4.77 -11.09
N ASN A 201 30.05 -3.51 -10.77
CA ASN A 201 30.59 -2.72 -9.68
C ASN A 201 30.04 -3.23 -8.32
N PRO A 202 30.89 -3.84 -7.48
CA PRO A 202 30.47 -4.38 -6.19
C PRO A 202 29.88 -3.33 -5.24
N THR A 203 30.28 -2.06 -5.37
CA THR A 203 29.77 -0.96 -4.55
C THR A 203 28.30 -0.65 -4.89
N GLN A 204 27.94 -0.67 -6.17
CA GLN A 204 26.58 -0.42 -6.63
C GLN A 204 25.65 -1.60 -6.28
N VAL A 205 26.15 -2.83 -6.42
CA VAL A 205 25.45 -4.04 -5.96
C VAL A 205 25.24 -4.00 -4.44
N SER A 206 26.25 -3.61 -3.66
CA SER A 206 26.14 -3.48 -2.21
C SER A 206 25.15 -2.37 -1.81
N ALA A 207 25.12 -1.25 -2.53
CA ALA A 207 24.17 -0.16 -2.24
C ALA A 207 22.72 -0.61 -2.47
N LEU A 208 22.43 -1.27 -3.60
CA LEU A 208 21.10 -1.80 -3.89
C LEU A 208 20.70 -2.93 -2.93
N THR A 209 21.66 -3.79 -2.56
CA THR A 209 21.42 -4.87 -1.59
C THR A 209 21.11 -4.32 -0.20
N ASN A 210 21.81 -3.28 0.25
CA ASN A 210 21.54 -2.64 1.54
C ASN A 210 20.22 -1.84 1.53
N TYR A 211 19.88 -1.23 0.41
CA TYR A 211 18.59 -0.55 0.22
C TYR A 211 17.41 -1.52 0.42
N VAL A 212 17.44 -2.68 -0.24
CA VAL A 212 16.41 -3.72 -0.08
C VAL A 212 16.38 -4.27 1.36
N ARG A 213 17.54 -4.54 1.95
CA ARG A 213 17.64 -5.03 3.35
C ARG A 213 17.11 -4.04 4.39
N ASN A 214 17.11 -2.75 4.08
CA ASN A 214 16.58 -1.69 4.95
C ASN A 214 15.12 -1.34 4.67
N GLY A 215 14.40 -2.16 3.90
CA GLY A 215 12.96 -2.04 3.66
C GLY A 215 12.56 -1.33 2.36
N GLY A 216 13.51 -0.93 1.52
CA GLY A 216 13.22 -0.36 0.20
C GLY A 216 12.72 -1.40 -0.80
N GLY A 217 11.67 -1.08 -1.55
CA GLY A 217 11.15 -1.95 -2.62
C GLY A 217 12.05 -1.95 -3.85
N ALA A 218 12.35 -3.12 -4.42
CA ALA A 218 13.05 -3.23 -5.70
C ALA A 218 12.33 -4.21 -6.63
N ASP A 219 12.03 -3.76 -7.86
CA ASP A 219 11.50 -4.61 -8.94
C ASP A 219 12.47 -4.63 -10.13
N ARG A 220 12.66 -5.81 -10.73
CA ARG A 220 13.51 -6.05 -11.90
C ARG A 220 12.66 -6.68 -13.01
N GLY A 221 12.42 -5.92 -14.07
CA GLY A 221 11.69 -6.42 -15.23
C GLY A 221 12.57 -7.23 -16.18
N SER A 222 12.57 -8.56 -16.07
CA SER A 222 12.93 -9.43 -17.20
C SER A 222 12.20 -10.77 -17.14
N TRP A 223 11.63 -11.20 -18.27
CA TRP A 223 11.04 -12.53 -18.44
C TRP A 223 12.14 -13.59 -18.58
N ARG A 224 12.76 -13.94 -17.44
CA ARG A 224 13.28 -15.27 -17.09
C ARG A 224 14.04 -15.14 -15.76
N ASP A 225 13.62 -15.97 -14.80
CA ASP A 225 14.23 -16.23 -13.50
C ASP A 225 14.02 -15.18 -12.40
N PHE A 226 12.85 -15.29 -11.75
CA PHE A 226 12.53 -14.68 -10.47
C PHE A 226 13.48 -15.18 -9.36
N HIS A 227 14.16 -14.26 -8.67
CA HIS A 227 14.57 -14.45 -7.28
C HIS A 227 14.19 -13.19 -6.48
N LEU A 228 12.95 -13.17 -6.00
CA LEU A 228 12.53 -12.30 -4.89
C LEU A 228 13.30 -12.75 -3.64
N TRP A 229 14.32 -11.99 -3.23
CA TRP A 229 14.84 -12.10 -1.87
C TRP A 229 14.02 -11.18 -0.97
N ARG A 230 12.95 -11.72 -0.37
CA ARG A 230 12.50 -11.23 0.94
C ARG A 230 13.42 -11.86 1.98
N VAL A 231 14.19 -11.04 2.68
CA VAL A 231 14.71 -11.38 4.02
C VAL A 231 13.89 -10.59 5.03
#